data_AF-A0A1Z2LAE7-F1
#
_entry.id   AF-A0A1Z2LAE7-F1
#
_cell.length_a   1.000
_cell.length_b   1.000
_cell.length_c   1.000
_cell.angle_alpha   90.00
_cell.angle_beta   90.00
_cell.angle_gamma   90.00
#
_symmetry.space_group_name_H-M   'P 1'
#
loop_
_entity.id
_entity.type
_entity.pdbx_description
1 polymer ?
#
loop_
_entity_poly.entity_id
_entity_poly.type
_entity_poly.pdbx_seq_one_letter_code
_entity_poly.pdbx_strand_id
1 'polypeptide(L)'
;MSRPAGLPARLLSRLSRQFFAALTLACLLTALGICVWWVAVADDADSHFEPAASGLALVAAVTGVYAERRAAARERRAQALHALADELVKNTELLGAGFAPLDPGAPRARVHPRLVQSATDAALVSGVFSEPGHEELLTLLHRWRDGVHDFNRRLDLAELRTYVSEVPAAELLAIDEAMHRAGGRLDGLRRLRAGLEELLRRRYAEQPGVTARLDRLG
;
A
#
# COMPACT_ATOMS: atom_id res chain seq x y z
N MET A 1 25.85 16.37 -0.17
CA MET A 1 25.17 17.16 0.88
C MET A 1 24.19 16.25 1.60
N SER A 2 24.61 15.75 2.77
CA SER A 2 23.84 14.80 3.58
C SER A 2 22.88 15.56 4.52
N ARG A 3 21.59 15.23 4.47
CA ARG A 3 20.59 15.70 5.44
C ARG A 3 20.26 14.56 6.42
N PRO A 4 20.64 14.65 7.71
CA PRO A 4 20.18 13.74 8.73
C PRO A 4 18.92 14.32 9.39
N ALA A 5 17.73 13.77 9.11
CA ALA A 5 16.50 14.20 9.79
C ALA A 5 15.38 13.14 9.72
N GLY A 6 15.61 11.94 10.23
CA GLY A 6 14.57 10.90 10.40
C GLY A 6 14.25 10.56 11.87
N LEU A 7 15.06 11.04 12.82
CA LEU A 7 14.99 10.65 14.23
C LEU A 7 13.92 11.36 15.08
N PRO A 8 13.51 12.64 14.87
CA PRO A 8 12.56 13.29 15.78
C PRO A 8 11.12 12.79 15.60
N ALA A 9 10.68 12.49 14.37
CA ALA A 9 9.31 12.04 14.10
C ALA A 9 9.02 10.62 14.64
N ARG A 10 10.03 9.75 14.66
CA ARG A 10 9.93 8.39 15.21
C ARG A 10 9.85 8.38 16.73
N LEU A 11 10.63 9.24 17.38
CA LEU A 11 10.54 9.44 18.82
C LEU A 11 9.21 10.08 19.20
N LEU A 12 8.77 11.12 18.49
CA LEU A 12 7.48 11.77 18.74
C LEU A 12 6.27 10.84 18.52
N SER A 13 6.32 9.95 17.53
CA SER A 13 5.23 8.99 17.27
C SER A 13 5.23 7.79 18.23
N ARG A 14 6.39 7.34 18.71
CA ARG A 14 6.49 6.32 19.78
C ARG A 14 6.13 6.91 21.14
N LEU A 15 6.61 8.12 21.44
CA LEU A 15 6.26 8.87 22.64
C LEU A 15 4.76 9.17 22.67
N SER A 16 4.14 9.54 21.54
CA SER A 16 2.69 9.75 21.52
C SER A 16 1.91 8.45 21.71
N ARG A 17 2.32 7.32 21.11
CA ARG A 17 1.71 6.00 21.38
C ARG A 17 1.79 5.61 22.85
N GLN A 18 2.99 5.73 23.43
CA GLN A 18 3.23 5.38 24.83
C GLN A 18 2.50 6.35 25.76
N PHE A 19 2.44 7.64 25.41
CA PHE A 19 1.71 8.65 26.16
C PHE A 19 0.21 8.37 26.16
N PHE A 20 -0.42 8.13 25.00
CA PHE A 20 -1.84 7.83 24.95
C PHE A 20 -2.17 6.49 25.62
N ALA A 21 -1.36 5.45 25.41
CA ALA A 21 -1.57 4.17 26.08
C ALA A 21 -1.37 4.26 27.60
N ALA A 22 -0.33 4.95 28.06
CA ALA A 22 -0.06 5.17 29.48
C ALA A 22 -1.11 6.07 30.13
N LEU A 23 -1.60 7.10 29.44
CA LEU A 23 -2.66 7.98 29.93
C LEU A 23 -3.98 7.21 30.04
N THR A 24 -4.29 6.36 29.06
CA THR A 24 -5.49 5.51 29.08
C THR A 24 -5.41 4.48 30.21
N LEU A 25 -4.25 3.83 30.37
CA LEU A 25 -3.99 2.86 31.44
C LEU A 25 -4.02 3.53 32.82
N ALA A 26 -3.42 4.71 32.95
CA ALA A 26 -3.44 5.49 34.20
C ALA A 26 -4.86 5.91 34.55
N CYS A 27 -5.66 6.39 33.59
CA CYS A 27 -7.08 6.70 33.84
C CYS A 27 -7.87 5.47 34.27
N LEU A 28 -7.66 4.31 33.62
CA LEU A 28 -8.30 3.04 33.98
C LEU A 28 -7.92 2.54 35.37
N LEU A 29 -6.63 2.57 35.71
CA LEU A 29 -6.13 2.16 37.02
C LEU A 29 -6.59 3.11 38.12
N THR A 30 -6.66 4.41 37.84
CA THR A 30 -7.18 5.40 38.79
C THR A 30 -8.67 5.20 39.01
N ALA A 31 -9.45 4.95 37.94
CA ALA A 31 -10.88 4.63 38.04
C ALA A 31 -11.11 3.35 38.85
N LEU A 32 -10.34 2.29 38.58
CA LEU A 32 -10.41 1.03 39.30
C LEU A 32 -10.05 1.21 40.78
N GLY A 33 -8.99 1.97 41.07
CA GLY A 33 -8.57 2.27 42.43
C GLY A 33 -9.64 3.03 43.21
N ILE A 34 -10.29 4.02 42.59
CA ILE A 34 -11.42 4.75 43.19
C ILE A 34 -12.60 3.81 43.47
N CYS A 35 -12.94 2.92 42.53
CA CYS A 35 -14.02 1.93 42.74
C CYS A 35 -13.71 0.95 43.88
N VAL A 36 -12.50 0.39 43.93
CA VAL A 36 -12.11 -0.61 44.95
C VAL A 36 -11.96 0.03 46.33
N TRP A 37 -11.35 1.22 46.41
CA TRP A 37 -11.24 1.98 47.66
C TRP A 37 -12.61 2.28 48.25
N TRP A 38 -13.56 2.67 47.39
CA TRP A 38 -14.92 2.99 47.83
C TRP A 38 -15.68 1.76 48.33
N VAL A 39 -15.62 0.62 47.62
CA VAL A 39 -16.24 -0.64 48.08
C VAL A 39 -15.66 -1.11 49.42
N ALA A 40 -14.39 -0.79 49.71
CA ALA A 40 -13.72 -1.17 50.95
C ALA A 40 -13.91 -0.19 52.12
N VAL A 41 -14.34 1.06 51.87
CA VAL A 41 -14.36 2.15 52.89
C VAL A 41 -15.74 2.81 53.07
N ALA A 42 -16.67 2.67 52.12
CA ALA A 42 -17.98 3.30 52.20
C ALA A 42 -18.95 2.48 53.08
N ASP A 43 -19.03 2.87 54.35
CA ASP A 43 -19.94 2.29 55.34
C ASP A 43 -21.14 3.19 55.66
N ASP A 44 -21.32 4.34 54.98
CA ASP A 44 -22.51 5.16 55.20
C ASP A 44 -22.90 6.05 54.01
N ALA A 45 -24.20 6.34 53.97
CA ALA A 45 -24.95 6.96 52.90
C ALA A 45 -24.51 8.41 52.60
N ASP A 46 -23.93 8.66 51.42
CA ASP A 46 -24.18 9.87 50.63
C ASP A 46 -23.63 9.74 49.19
N SER A 47 -24.56 9.71 48.25
CA SER A 47 -24.44 9.25 46.86
C SER A 47 -23.92 10.32 45.89
N HIS A 48 -22.70 10.82 46.08
CA HIS A 48 -22.20 11.95 45.27
C HIS A 48 -21.04 11.64 44.30
N PHE A 49 -20.54 10.39 44.22
CA PHE A 49 -19.35 10.06 43.41
C PHE A 49 -19.55 9.05 42.26
N GLU A 50 -20.76 8.51 42.08
CA GLU A 50 -21.17 7.70 40.91
C GLU A 50 -20.87 8.37 39.54
N PRO A 51 -20.99 9.71 39.38
CA PRO A 51 -20.71 10.38 38.10
C PRO A 51 -19.22 10.36 37.71
N ALA A 52 -18.31 10.36 38.69
CA ALA A 52 -16.87 10.44 38.42
C ALA A 52 -16.31 9.10 37.92
N ALA A 53 -16.69 7.98 38.54
CA ALA A 53 -16.31 6.64 38.10
C ALA A 53 -16.92 6.31 36.72
N SER A 54 -18.19 6.66 36.51
CA SER A 54 -18.88 6.50 35.22
C SER A 54 -18.24 7.35 34.11
N GLY A 55 -17.81 8.57 34.43
CA GLY A 55 -17.08 9.44 33.50
C GLY A 55 -15.73 8.88 33.08
N LEU A 56 -14.94 8.32 34.02
CA LEU A 56 -13.66 7.70 33.70
C LEU A 56 -13.82 6.41 32.89
N ALA A 57 -14.82 5.58 33.21
CA ALA A 57 -15.15 4.39 32.42
C ALA A 57 -15.55 4.75 30.98
N LEU A 58 -16.34 5.83 30.79
CA LEU A 58 -16.70 6.34 29.47
C LEU A 58 -15.48 6.83 28.68
N VAL A 59 -14.58 7.59 29.31
CA VAL A 59 -13.33 8.05 28.67
C VAL A 59 -12.46 6.85 28.26
N ALA A 60 -12.35 5.84 29.12
CA ALA A 60 -11.62 4.61 28.80
C ALA A 60 -12.25 3.83 27.64
N ALA A 61 -13.59 3.73 27.59
CA ALA A 61 -14.30 3.09 26.50
C ALA A 61 -14.08 3.84 25.16
N VAL A 62 -14.19 5.17 25.16
CA VAL A 62 -13.99 6.02 23.98
C VAL A 62 -12.55 5.94 23.46
N THR A 63 -11.57 5.97 24.36
CA THR A 63 -10.15 5.86 24.01
C THR A 63 -9.79 4.45 23.51
N GLY A 64 -10.38 3.40 24.09
CA GLY A 64 -10.24 2.02 23.62
C GLY A 64 -10.72 1.85 22.18
N VAL A 65 -11.92 2.34 21.86
CA VAL A 65 -12.47 2.32 20.49
C VAL A 65 -11.58 3.09 19.52
N TYR A 66 -11.05 4.25 19.93
CA TYR A 66 -10.14 5.02 19.08
C TYR A 66 -8.81 4.28 18.82
N ALA A 67 -8.24 3.65 19.86
CA ALA A 67 -7.02 2.87 19.76
C ALA A 67 -7.19 1.68 18.80
N GLU A 68 -8.31 0.96 18.91
CA GLU A 68 -8.66 -0.16 18.04
C GLU A 68 -8.84 0.29 16.58
N ARG A 69 -9.61 1.35 16.34
CA ARG A 69 -9.78 1.93 14.99
C ARG A 69 -8.44 2.31 14.37
N ARG A 70 -7.54 2.90 15.17
CA ARG A 70 -6.20 3.30 14.70
C ARG A 70 -5.28 2.09 14.46
N ALA A 71 -5.44 1.01 15.22
CA ALA A 71 -4.72 -0.24 14.99
C ALA A 71 -5.22 -0.93 13.72
N ALA A 72 -6.52 -1.06 13.53
CA ALA A 72 -7.14 -1.63 12.34
C ALA A 72 -6.82 -0.84 11.06
N ALA A 73 -6.73 0.49 11.13
CA ALA A 73 -6.28 1.31 9.99
C ALA A 73 -4.82 1.05 9.62
N ARG A 74 -3.94 0.90 10.62
CA ARG A 74 -2.53 0.58 10.41
C ARG A 74 -2.34 -0.81 9.81
N GLU A 75 -3.08 -1.79 10.29
CA GLU A 75 -3.04 -3.17 9.79
C GLU A 75 -3.50 -3.23 8.32
N ARG A 76 -4.65 -2.61 8.01
CA ARG A 76 -5.13 -2.50 6.62
C ARG A 76 -4.12 -1.84 5.69
N ARG A 77 -3.40 -0.82 6.17
CA ARG A 77 -2.33 -0.16 5.41
C ARG A 77 -1.14 -1.08 5.17
N ALA A 78 -0.70 -1.82 6.18
CA ALA A 78 0.39 -2.78 6.03
C ALA A 78 0.04 -3.87 5.02
N GLN A 79 -1.18 -4.41 5.11
CA GLN A 79 -1.69 -5.42 4.17
C GLN A 79 -1.78 -4.88 2.74
N ALA A 80 -2.25 -3.65 2.55
CA ALA A 80 -2.26 -3.01 1.23
C ALA A 80 -0.84 -2.83 0.67
N LEU A 81 0.12 -2.40 1.48
CA LEU A 81 1.52 -2.29 1.05
C LEU A 81 2.12 -3.64 0.66
N HIS A 82 1.81 -4.71 1.39
CA HIS A 82 2.24 -6.07 1.03
C HIS A 82 1.65 -6.52 -0.31
N ALA A 83 0.34 -6.32 -0.51
CA ALA A 83 -0.33 -6.68 -1.75
C ALA A 83 0.23 -5.88 -2.94
N LEU A 84 0.51 -4.59 -2.77
CA LEU A 84 1.17 -3.77 -3.79
C LEU A 84 2.58 -4.28 -4.12
N ALA A 85 3.37 -4.67 -3.11
CA ALA A 85 4.70 -5.24 -3.34
C ALA A 85 4.62 -6.58 -4.08
N ASP A 86 3.71 -7.48 -3.70
CA ASP A 86 3.49 -8.75 -4.40
C ASP A 86 3.05 -8.53 -5.85
N GLU A 87 2.18 -7.55 -6.11
CA GLU A 87 1.77 -7.17 -7.47
C GLU A 87 2.95 -6.65 -8.30
N LEU A 88 3.83 -5.82 -7.73
CA LEU A 88 5.03 -5.33 -8.42
C LEU A 88 6.02 -6.46 -8.74
N VAL A 89 6.18 -7.44 -7.85
CA VAL A 89 6.98 -8.65 -8.09
C VAL A 89 6.42 -9.42 -9.27
N LYS A 90 5.12 -9.74 -9.23
CA LYS A 90 4.47 -10.46 -10.32
C LYS A 90 4.58 -9.70 -11.65
N ASN A 91 4.35 -8.40 -11.64
CA ASN A 91 4.48 -7.59 -12.86
C ASN A 91 5.93 -7.49 -13.36
N THR A 92 6.93 -7.61 -12.49
CA THR A 92 8.33 -7.70 -12.90
C THR A 92 8.61 -8.97 -13.69
N GLU A 93 8.13 -10.11 -13.19
CA GLU A 93 8.26 -11.39 -13.88
C GLU A 93 7.59 -11.32 -15.26
N LEU A 94 6.38 -10.74 -15.33
CA LEU A 94 5.63 -10.60 -16.58
C LEU A 94 6.34 -9.65 -17.57
N LEU A 95 6.84 -8.50 -17.09
CA LEU A 95 7.58 -7.50 -17.91
C LEU A 95 8.96 -7.98 -18.37
N GLY A 96 9.46 -9.07 -17.80
CA GLY A 96 10.67 -9.78 -18.23
C GLY A 96 10.39 -10.67 -19.42
N ALA A 97 10.37 -11.99 -19.19
CA ALA A 97 10.28 -12.99 -20.25
C ALA A 97 8.99 -12.91 -21.10
N GLY A 98 7.89 -12.40 -20.51
CA GLY A 98 6.60 -12.27 -21.19
C GLY A 98 6.59 -11.30 -22.39
N PHE A 99 7.59 -10.42 -22.47
CA PHE A 99 7.77 -9.45 -23.54
C PHE A 99 9.19 -9.53 -24.13
N ALA A 100 9.70 -10.73 -24.35
CA ALA A 100 10.92 -10.91 -25.14
C ALA A 100 10.68 -10.46 -26.60
N PRO A 101 11.62 -9.81 -27.31
CA PRO A 101 11.44 -9.42 -28.71
C PRO A 101 11.05 -10.59 -29.63
N LEU A 102 10.34 -10.32 -30.72
CA LEU A 102 10.02 -11.34 -31.73
C LEU A 102 11.29 -11.78 -32.49
N ASP A 103 11.33 -13.05 -32.89
CA ASP A 103 12.36 -13.57 -33.79
C ASP A 103 12.14 -13.04 -35.22
N PRO A 104 13.09 -12.25 -35.79
CA PRO A 104 12.98 -11.74 -37.15
C PRO A 104 12.96 -12.83 -38.23
N GLY A 105 13.54 -14.01 -37.96
CA GLY A 105 13.60 -15.12 -38.91
C GLY A 105 12.29 -15.92 -39.00
N ALA A 106 11.44 -15.85 -37.98
CA ALA A 106 10.17 -16.55 -37.91
C ALA A 106 9.12 -15.75 -37.10
N PRO A 107 8.71 -14.55 -37.57
CA PRO A 107 7.75 -13.73 -36.84
C PRO A 107 6.39 -14.42 -36.78
N ARG A 108 5.90 -14.62 -35.58
CA ARG A 108 4.59 -15.26 -35.32
C ARG A 108 3.74 -14.39 -34.41
N ALA A 109 2.46 -14.37 -34.72
CA ALA A 109 1.43 -13.88 -33.81
C ALA A 109 1.52 -14.58 -32.45
N ARG A 110 1.50 -13.81 -31.37
CA ARG A 110 1.52 -14.34 -29.99
C ARG A 110 0.58 -13.55 -29.10
N VAL A 111 0.08 -14.22 -28.08
CA VAL A 111 -0.70 -13.60 -27.00
C VAL A 111 0.27 -13.18 -25.90
N HIS A 112 0.25 -11.90 -25.54
CA HIS A 112 1.08 -11.36 -24.47
C HIS A 112 0.41 -11.53 -23.11
N PRO A 113 1.18 -11.79 -22.03
CA PRO A 113 0.61 -11.79 -20.69
C PRO A 113 0.07 -10.40 -20.32
N ARG A 114 -1.03 -10.37 -19.56
CA ARG A 114 -1.61 -9.12 -19.05
C ARG A 114 -0.98 -8.75 -17.72
N LEU A 115 -0.64 -7.48 -17.56
CA LEU A 115 -0.14 -6.95 -16.30
C LEU A 115 -1.29 -6.87 -15.28
N VAL A 116 -0.97 -7.16 -14.02
CA VAL A 116 -1.91 -7.20 -12.91
C VAL A 116 -2.02 -5.81 -12.27
N GLN A 117 -3.23 -5.41 -11.90
CA GLN A 117 -3.49 -4.13 -11.22
C GLN A 117 -4.50 -4.24 -10.05
N SER A 118 -4.82 -5.46 -9.61
CA SER A 118 -5.85 -5.72 -8.60
C SER A 118 -5.58 -5.10 -7.23
N ALA A 119 -4.32 -5.16 -6.76
CA ALA A 119 -3.92 -4.57 -5.49
C ALA A 119 -3.88 -3.04 -5.59
N THR A 120 -3.44 -2.52 -6.74
CA THR A 120 -3.50 -1.08 -7.04
C THR A 120 -4.94 -0.58 -7.01
N ASP A 121 -5.86 -1.25 -7.70
CA ASP A 121 -7.28 -0.88 -7.73
C ASP A 121 -7.91 -0.95 -6.34
N ALA A 122 -7.65 -2.03 -5.60
CA ALA A 122 -8.15 -2.19 -4.23
C ALA A 122 -7.65 -1.06 -3.31
N ALA A 123 -6.36 -0.70 -3.39
CA ALA A 123 -5.78 0.36 -2.56
C ALA A 123 -6.34 1.76 -2.88
N LEU A 124 -6.60 2.04 -4.17
CA LEU A 124 -7.19 3.30 -4.62
C LEU A 124 -8.66 3.41 -4.22
N VAL A 125 -9.45 2.35 -4.41
CA VAL A 125 -10.87 2.32 -4.07
C VAL A 125 -11.09 2.35 -2.56
N SER A 126 -10.27 1.64 -1.77
CA SER A 126 -10.45 1.56 -0.33
C SER A 126 -10.03 2.83 0.42
N GLY A 127 -9.34 3.77 -0.24
CA GLY A 127 -8.85 5.01 0.39
C GLY A 127 -7.86 4.76 1.54
N VAL A 128 -7.16 3.62 1.55
CA VAL A 128 -6.28 3.23 2.69
C VAL A 128 -5.08 4.18 2.86
N PHE A 129 -4.76 4.92 1.81
CA PHE A 129 -3.72 5.94 1.75
C PHE A 129 -4.27 7.37 1.65
N SER A 130 -5.54 7.61 1.96
CA SER A 130 -6.13 8.96 1.91
C SER A 130 -5.67 9.91 3.01
N GLU A 131 -4.96 9.41 4.03
CA GLU A 131 -4.34 10.25 5.06
C GLU A 131 -3.17 11.07 4.48
N PRO A 132 -2.90 12.28 5.03
CA PRO A 132 -1.77 13.10 4.61
C PRO A 132 -0.44 12.36 4.71
N GLY A 133 0.46 12.60 3.75
CA GLY A 133 1.75 11.95 3.67
C GLY A 133 1.75 10.67 2.81
N HIS A 134 0.81 10.50 1.90
CA HIS A 134 0.83 9.42 0.90
C HIS A 134 0.56 9.92 -0.53
N GLU A 135 0.63 11.22 -0.76
CA GLU A 135 0.27 11.90 -2.01
C GLU A 135 1.15 11.44 -3.18
N GLU A 136 2.44 11.29 -2.95
CA GLU A 136 3.41 10.79 -3.94
C GLU A 136 3.08 9.33 -4.35
N LEU A 137 2.71 8.49 -3.37
CA LEU A 137 2.32 7.11 -3.63
C LEU A 137 1.03 7.05 -4.43
N LEU A 138 -0.01 7.79 -4.01
CA LEU A 138 -1.29 7.85 -4.72
C LEU A 138 -1.11 8.32 -6.17
N THR A 139 -0.28 9.36 -6.38
CA THR A 139 0.02 9.88 -7.72
C THR A 139 0.67 8.81 -8.60
N LEU A 140 1.65 8.07 -8.08
CA LEU A 140 2.29 6.98 -8.82
C LEU A 140 1.35 5.80 -9.05
N LEU A 141 0.51 5.43 -8.09
CA LEU A 141 -0.48 4.36 -8.23
C LEU A 141 -1.52 4.68 -9.31
N HIS A 142 -2.01 5.91 -9.38
CA HIS A 142 -2.90 6.34 -10.45
C HIS A 142 -2.22 6.25 -11.82
N ARG A 143 -0.99 6.76 -11.94
CA ARG A 143 -0.22 6.67 -13.19
C ARG A 143 0.07 5.22 -13.60
N TRP A 144 0.38 4.37 -12.63
CA TRP A 144 0.61 2.94 -12.85
C TRP A 144 -0.66 2.26 -13.35
N ARG A 145 -1.79 2.42 -12.66
CA ARG A 145 -3.10 1.89 -13.07
C ARG A 145 -3.45 2.33 -14.49
N ASP A 146 -3.39 3.63 -14.76
CA ASP A 146 -3.80 4.16 -16.06
C ASP A 146 -2.85 3.68 -17.18
N GLY A 147 -1.54 3.58 -16.88
CA GLY A 147 -0.54 3.04 -17.80
C GLY A 147 -0.73 1.55 -18.09
N VAL A 148 -0.98 0.73 -17.06
CA VAL A 148 -1.26 -0.70 -17.21
C VAL A 148 -2.55 -0.93 -17.98
N HIS A 149 -3.60 -0.16 -17.67
CA HIS A 149 -4.88 -0.25 -18.35
C HIS A 149 -4.77 0.08 -19.85
N ASP A 150 -4.15 1.22 -20.20
CA ASP A 150 -3.93 1.59 -21.62
C ASP A 150 -3.06 0.55 -22.34
N PHE A 151 -2.01 0.05 -21.68
CA PHE A 151 -1.12 -0.94 -22.26
C PHE A 151 -1.84 -2.27 -22.54
N ASN A 152 -2.53 -2.84 -21.53
CA ASN A 152 -3.28 -4.08 -21.68
C ASN A 152 -4.35 -3.95 -22.78
N ARG A 153 -5.10 -2.83 -22.82
CA ARG A 153 -6.11 -2.58 -23.85
C ARG A 153 -5.51 -2.54 -25.25
N ARG A 154 -4.32 -1.94 -25.41
CA ARG A 154 -3.65 -1.90 -26.72
C ARG A 154 -3.08 -3.24 -27.13
N LEU A 155 -2.65 -4.07 -26.18
CA LEU A 155 -2.30 -5.46 -26.47
C LEU A 155 -3.53 -6.23 -26.97
N ASP A 156 -4.69 -6.08 -26.31
CA ASP A 156 -5.94 -6.72 -26.76
C ASP A 156 -6.26 -6.34 -28.22
N LEU A 157 -6.14 -5.05 -28.57
CA LEU A 157 -6.39 -4.57 -29.93
C LEU A 157 -5.36 -5.06 -30.95
N ALA A 158 -4.08 -5.08 -30.58
CA ALA A 158 -3.01 -5.56 -31.44
C ALA A 158 -3.15 -7.05 -31.72
N GLU A 159 -3.39 -7.85 -30.67
CA GLU A 159 -3.60 -9.29 -30.78
C GLU A 159 -4.86 -9.61 -31.59
N LEU A 160 -5.98 -8.93 -31.32
CA LEU A 160 -7.20 -9.12 -32.10
C LEU A 160 -6.98 -8.83 -33.60
N ARG A 161 -6.30 -7.72 -33.92
CA ARG A 161 -5.94 -7.40 -35.32
C ARG A 161 -5.11 -8.50 -35.96
N THR A 162 -4.11 -9.01 -35.23
CA THR A 162 -3.19 -10.03 -35.73
C THR A 162 -3.86 -11.40 -35.92
N TYR A 163 -4.88 -11.74 -35.13
CA TYR A 163 -5.57 -13.03 -35.26
C TYR A 163 -6.80 -13.00 -36.17
N VAL A 164 -7.45 -11.85 -36.34
CA VAL A 164 -8.62 -11.71 -37.22
C VAL A 164 -8.21 -11.47 -38.67
N SER A 165 -7.07 -10.81 -38.89
CA SER A 165 -6.56 -10.50 -40.23
C SER A 165 -5.23 -11.23 -40.48
N GLU A 166 -4.99 -11.65 -41.71
CA GLU A 166 -3.66 -12.09 -42.14
C GLU A 166 -2.72 -10.86 -42.18
N VAL A 167 -2.06 -10.60 -41.04
CA VAL A 167 -1.10 -9.50 -40.90
C VAL A 167 0.27 -9.96 -41.44
N PRO A 168 0.88 -9.23 -42.38
CA PRO A 168 2.20 -9.56 -42.90
C PRO A 168 3.28 -9.60 -41.81
N ALA A 169 4.25 -10.49 -41.98
CA ALA A 169 5.42 -10.62 -41.10
C ALA A 169 6.12 -9.27 -40.79
N ALA A 170 6.27 -8.41 -41.80
CA ALA A 170 6.89 -7.09 -41.64
C ALA A 170 6.10 -6.17 -40.68
N GLU A 171 4.77 -6.27 -40.68
CA GLU A 171 3.92 -5.48 -39.80
C GLU A 171 3.97 -6.00 -38.35
N LEU A 172 4.08 -7.32 -38.15
CA LEU A 172 4.30 -7.91 -36.82
C LEU A 172 5.60 -7.41 -36.18
N LEU A 173 6.67 -7.37 -36.98
CA LEU A 173 7.96 -6.86 -36.53
C LEU A 173 7.90 -5.35 -36.22
N ALA A 174 7.18 -4.56 -37.02
CA ALA A 174 6.99 -3.13 -36.76
C ALA A 174 6.20 -2.86 -35.47
N ILE A 175 5.18 -3.68 -35.17
CA ILE A 175 4.41 -3.60 -33.92
C ILE A 175 5.32 -3.94 -32.72
N ASP A 176 6.10 -5.01 -32.84
CA ASP A 176 7.04 -5.44 -31.79
C ASP A 176 8.15 -4.40 -31.56
N GLU A 177 8.69 -3.81 -32.62
CA GLU A 177 9.68 -2.72 -32.53
C GLU A 177 9.08 -1.49 -31.84
N ALA A 178 7.86 -1.08 -32.22
CA ALA A 178 7.18 0.06 -31.61
C ALA A 178 6.91 -0.13 -30.11
N MET A 179 6.74 -1.38 -29.67
CA MET A 179 6.59 -1.74 -28.26
C MET A 179 7.92 -1.65 -27.50
N HIS A 180 9.01 -2.14 -28.10
CA HIS A 180 10.34 -2.26 -27.48
C HIS A 180 11.24 -1.03 -27.60
N ARG A 181 10.92 -0.08 -28.50
CA ARG A 181 11.75 1.12 -28.71
C ARG A 181 12.05 1.86 -27.39
N ALA A 182 13.22 2.49 -27.31
CA ALA A 182 13.58 3.34 -26.17
C ALA A 182 12.56 4.49 -26.02
N GLY A 183 12.09 4.74 -24.80
CA GLY A 183 10.99 5.68 -24.54
C GLY A 183 9.62 5.20 -25.05
N GLY A 184 9.52 3.95 -25.53
CA GLY A 184 8.28 3.28 -25.89
C GLY A 184 7.41 2.95 -24.68
N ARG A 185 6.27 2.30 -24.92
CA ARG A 185 5.31 2.01 -23.85
C ARG A 185 5.85 1.03 -22.80
N LEU A 186 6.57 0.00 -23.23
CA LEU A 186 7.17 -0.98 -22.32
C LEU A 186 8.22 -0.33 -21.41
N ASP A 187 9.06 0.54 -21.97
CA ASP A 187 10.05 1.32 -21.21
C ASP A 187 9.37 2.32 -20.24
N GLY A 188 8.29 2.97 -20.68
CA GLY A 188 7.45 3.81 -19.81
C GLY A 188 6.93 3.06 -18.58
N LEU A 189 6.39 1.85 -18.77
CA LEU A 189 5.90 1.01 -17.68
C LEU A 189 7.03 0.53 -16.76
N ARG A 190 8.17 0.11 -17.32
CA ARG A 190 9.35 -0.29 -16.54
C ARG A 190 9.83 0.84 -15.64
N ARG A 191 9.83 2.08 -16.14
CA ARG A 191 10.16 3.29 -15.35
C ARG A 191 9.14 3.60 -14.26
N LEU A 192 7.85 3.51 -14.55
CA LEU A 192 6.80 3.71 -13.54
C LEU A 192 6.90 2.66 -12.42
N ARG A 193 7.08 1.40 -12.79
CA ARG A 193 7.29 0.29 -11.86
C ARG A 193 8.54 0.52 -10.99
N ALA A 194 9.67 0.89 -11.60
CA ALA A 194 10.90 1.18 -10.86
C ALA A 194 10.72 2.38 -9.91
N GLY A 195 9.97 3.41 -10.31
CA GLY A 195 9.63 4.54 -9.45
C GLY A 195 8.75 4.14 -8.26
N LEU A 196 7.79 3.24 -8.47
CA LEU A 196 6.99 2.67 -7.39
C LEU A 196 7.84 1.83 -6.44
N GLU A 197 8.69 0.95 -6.96
CA GLU A 197 9.61 0.13 -6.16
C GLU A 197 10.51 1.02 -5.29
N GLU A 198 11.17 2.01 -5.90
CA GLU A 198 12.05 2.94 -5.20
C GLU A 198 11.29 3.71 -4.12
N LEU A 199 10.08 4.18 -4.41
CA LEU A 199 9.25 4.84 -3.40
C LEU A 199 8.90 3.89 -2.26
N LEU A 200 8.56 2.63 -2.56
CA LEU A 200 8.23 1.63 -1.56
C LEU A 200 9.42 1.32 -0.65
N ARG A 201 10.61 1.10 -1.23
CA ARG A 201 11.86 0.91 -0.48
C ARG A 201 12.19 2.15 0.36
N ARG A 202 12.20 3.34 -0.24
CA ARG A 202 12.61 4.58 0.43
C ARG A 202 11.69 4.95 1.60
N ARG A 203 10.37 4.87 1.40
CA ARG A 203 9.38 5.40 2.36
C ARG A 203 8.82 4.33 3.31
N TYR A 204 8.84 3.06 2.91
CA TYR A 204 8.21 1.97 3.65
C TYR A 204 9.17 0.81 3.96
N ALA A 205 10.49 1.02 3.89
CA ALA A 205 11.48 0.01 4.29
C ALA A 205 11.30 -0.52 5.72
N GLU A 206 10.71 0.27 6.62
CA GLU A 206 10.46 -0.15 8.00
C GLU A 206 9.30 -1.16 8.13
N GLN A 207 8.57 -1.44 7.06
CA GLN A 207 7.57 -2.51 6.99
C GLN A 207 8.29 -3.80 6.56
N PRO A 208 8.62 -4.72 7.48
CA PRO A 208 9.50 -5.87 7.18
C PRO A 208 8.95 -6.77 6.07
N GLY A 209 7.63 -6.83 5.89
CA GLY A 209 7.01 -7.61 4.82
C GLY A 209 7.07 -6.95 3.44
N VAL A 210 7.35 -5.65 3.34
CA VAL A 210 7.49 -4.94 2.05
C VAL A 210 8.88 -5.18 1.48
N THR A 211 9.93 -4.96 2.25
CA THR A 211 11.33 -5.18 1.80
C THR A 211 11.57 -6.64 1.44
N ALA A 212 11.17 -7.58 2.28
CA ALA A 212 11.33 -9.01 2.01
C ALA A 212 10.65 -9.48 0.70
N ARG A 213 9.58 -8.81 0.27
CA ARG A 213 8.94 -9.08 -1.02
C ARG A 213 9.69 -8.43 -2.17
N LEU A 214 10.05 -7.17 -2.02
CA LEU A 214 10.81 -6.43 -3.05
C LEU A 214 12.20 -7.01 -3.27
N ASP A 215 12.81 -7.66 -2.27
CA ASP A 215 14.10 -8.34 -2.43
C ASP A 215 14.03 -9.55 -3.37
N ARG A 216 12.82 -10.06 -3.68
CA ARG A 216 12.62 -11.06 -4.75
C ARG A 216 12.76 -10.49 -6.16
N LEU A 217 12.84 -9.16 -6.29
CA LEU A 217 13.09 -8.48 -7.57
C LEU A 217 14.56 -8.46 -7.97
N GLY A 218 15.47 -8.75 -7.02
CA GLY A 218 16.93 -8.69 -7.17
C GLY A 218 17.56 -10.02 -7.57
#